data_AF-A0A258XAQ4-F1
#
_entry.id   AF-A0A258XAQ4-F1
#
_cell.length_a   1.000
_cell.length_b   1.000
_cell.length_c   1.000
_cell.angle_alpha   90.00
_cell.angle_beta   90.00
_cell.angle_gamma   90.00
#
_symmetry.space_group_name_H-M   'P 1'
#
loop_
_entity.id
_entity.type
_entity.pdbx_description
1 polymer ?
#
loop_
_entity_poly.entity_id
_entity_poly.type
_entity_poly.pdbx_seq_one_letter_code
_entity_poly.pdbx_strand_id
1 'polypeptide(L)'
;FAVSRVLGRPIAMFVDESDEESIAASVDAGVSSYVVDCLAPHRIRPILDLAVRRFNAFSRLQSDLAEAKGKLADHEVIAKAKRILMDSRGFTEPQAYSELRKTAMNQGKRIADIAEAVVTAHQLMGGK
;
A
#
# COMPACT_ATOMS: atom_id res chain seq x y z
N PHE A 1 -13.24 -0.56 17.23
CA PHE A 1 -14.14 -0.46 16.05
C PHE A 1 -13.36 -0.25 14.74
N ALA A 2 -12.63 -1.24 14.19
CA ALA A 2 -11.80 -1.04 12.99
C ALA A 2 -12.58 -1.01 11.66
N VAL A 3 -13.58 -0.13 11.52
CA VAL A 3 -14.59 -0.22 10.44
C VAL A 3 -14.18 0.56 9.19
N SER A 4 -13.53 1.73 9.33
CA SER A 4 -13.27 2.59 8.17
C SER A 4 -12.10 2.10 7.29
N ARG A 5 -11.06 1.50 7.89
CA ARG A 5 -9.91 0.97 7.13
C ARG A 5 -10.28 -0.22 6.24
N VAL A 6 -11.25 -1.03 6.66
CA VAL A 6 -11.67 -2.24 5.92
C VAL A 6 -12.62 -1.91 4.77
N LEU A 7 -13.44 -0.86 4.90
CA LEU A 7 -14.51 -0.57 3.95
C LEU A 7 -14.14 0.45 2.86
N GLY A 8 -13.03 1.18 3.00
CA GLY A 8 -12.58 2.13 1.98
C GLY A 8 -13.59 3.26 1.70
N ARG A 9 -14.40 3.64 2.69
CA ARG A 9 -15.45 4.66 2.57
C ARG A 9 -15.38 5.65 3.74
N PRO A 10 -15.75 6.93 3.53
CA PRO A 10 -15.84 7.90 4.61
C PRO A 10 -16.94 7.51 5.59
N ILE A 11 -16.62 7.49 6.88
CA ILE A 11 -17.56 7.20 7.97
C ILE A 11 -17.58 8.39 8.93
N ALA A 12 -18.78 8.85 9.26
CA ALA A 12 -19.05 9.79 10.34
C ALA A 12 -19.90 9.08 11.40
N MET A 13 -19.48 9.13 12.66
CA MET A 13 -20.19 8.51 13.79
C MET A 13 -20.68 9.61 14.75
N PHE A 14 -21.97 9.55 15.07
CA PHE A 14 -22.61 10.45 16.03
C PHE A 14 -22.81 9.70 17.35
N VAL A 15 -22.39 10.28 18.47
CA VAL A 15 -22.49 9.67 19.81
C VAL A 15 -22.99 10.72 20.80
N ASP A 16 -23.86 10.30 21.73
CA ASP A 16 -24.60 11.17 22.65
C ASP A 16 -23.84 11.45 23.96
N GLU A 17 -22.94 10.56 24.39
CA GLU A 17 -22.07 10.74 25.55
C GLU A 17 -20.61 10.46 25.18
N SER A 18 -19.69 11.34 25.59
CA SER A 18 -18.27 11.29 25.26
C SER A 18 -17.44 10.85 26.46
N ASP A 19 -16.72 9.75 26.30
CA ASP A 19 -15.50 9.48 27.07
C ASP A 19 -14.30 9.73 26.15
N GLU A 20 -13.29 10.48 26.59
CA GLU A 20 -12.12 10.85 25.76
C GLU A 20 -11.38 9.63 25.19
N GLU A 21 -11.41 8.50 25.91
CA GLU A 21 -10.89 7.20 25.44
C GLU A 21 -11.64 6.68 24.21
N SER A 22 -12.95 6.89 24.13
CA SER A 22 -13.77 6.49 22.98
C SER A 22 -13.46 7.32 21.74
N ILE A 23 -13.07 8.58 21.91
CA ILE A 23 -12.64 9.48 20.83
C ILE A 23 -11.31 8.99 20.23
N ALA A 24 -10.31 8.74 21.07
CA ALA A 24 -9.00 8.27 20.62
C ALA A 24 -9.09 6.90 19.89
N ALA A 25 -9.85 5.95 20.46
CA ALA A 25 -10.09 4.65 19.84
C ALA A 25 -10.82 4.73 18.49
N SER A 26 -11.68 5.75 18.28
CA SER A 26 -12.38 5.99 17.02
C SER A 26 -11.48 6.56 15.91
N VAL A 27 -10.52 7.42 16.28
CA VAL A 27 -9.53 7.97 15.35
C VAL A 27 -8.55 6.89 14.91
N ASP A 28 -8.08 6.06 15.84
CA ASP A 28 -7.24 4.90 15.53
C ASP A 28 -7.98 3.86 14.68
N ALA A 29 -9.29 3.73 14.85
CA ALA A 29 -10.14 2.93 13.98
C ALA A 29 -10.29 3.45 12.54
N GLY A 30 -9.84 4.68 12.27
CA GLY A 30 -9.91 5.34 10.96
C GLY A 30 -11.20 6.12 10.70
N VAL A 31 -11.99 6.45 11.72
CA VAL A 31 -13.21 7.25 11.55
C VAL A 31 -12.85 8.69 11.16
N SER A 32 -13.48 9.21 10.10
CA SER A 32 -13.13 10.52 9.51
C SER A 32 -13.75 11.72 10.24
N SER A 33 -14.80 11.52 11.05
CA SER A 33 -15.27 12.51 12.02
C SER A 33 -16.04 11.86 13.16
N TYR A 34 -15.74 12.29 14.39
CA TYR A 34 -16.48 11.98 15.59
C TYR A 34 -17.19 13.26 16.02
N VAL A 35 -18.51 13.24 16.11
CA VAL A 35 -19.28 14.44 16.48
C VAL A 35 -20.15 14.15 17.69
N VAL A 36 -19.81 14.82 18.78
CA VAL A 36 -20.59 14.88 20.01
C VAL A 36 -21.74 15.86 19.81
N ASP A 37 -22.95 15.43 20.17
CA ASP A 37 -24.15 16.26 20.30
C ASP A 37 -24.62 16.99 19.02
N CYS A 38 -25.10 16.24 18.02
CA CYS A 38 -25.47 16.79 16.70
C CYS A 38 -26.74 16.24 16.03
N LEU A 39 -27.84 16.07 16.76
CA LEU A 39 -29.17 15.82 16.13
C LEU A 39 -29.83 17.08 15.54
N ALA A 40 -29.05 18.07 15.08
CA ALA A 40 -29.58 19.24 14.38
C ALA A 40 -29.33 19.13 12.86
N PRO A 41 -30.37 19.12 12.00
CA PRO A 41 -30.24 18.84 10.56
C PRO A 41 -29.24 19.73 9.81
N HIS A 42 -29.07 20.98 10.23
CA HIS A 42 -28.17 21.94 9.60
C HIS A 42 -26.68 21.62 9.81
N ARG A 43 -26.32 20.82 10.84
CA ARG A 43 -24.92 20.47 11.16
C ARG A 43 -24.43 19.24 10.42
N ILE A 44 -25.34 18.38 9.93
CA ILE A 44 -25.02 17.11 9.29
C ILE A 44 -24.19 17.29 8.01
N ARG A 45 -24.59 18.25 7.15
CA ARG A 45 -23.95 18.46 5.84
C ARG A 45 -22.47 18.90 5.98
N PRO A 46 -22.12 19.93 6.79
CA PRO A 46 -20.72 20.29 7.03
C PRO A 46 -19.85 19.15 7.60
N ILE A 47 -20.41 18.35 8.51
CA ILE A 47 -19.70 17.21 9.13
C ILE A 47 -19.39 16.14 8.09
N LEU A 48 -20.34 15.82 7.22
CA LEU A 48 -20.15 14.85 6.15
C LEU A 48 -19.09 15.34 5.14
N ASP A 49 -19.16 16.62 4.77
CA ASP A 49 -18.18 17.22 3.85
C ASP A 49 -16.75 17.17 4.45
N LEU A 50 -16.60 17.41 5.75
CA LEU A 50 -15.33 17.24 6.45
C LEU A 50 -14.85 15.78 6.46
N ALA A 51 -15.74 14.83 6.75
CA ALA A 51 -15.42 13.41 6.77
C ALA A 51 -14.92 12.90 5.40
N VAL A 52 -15.57 13.34 4.32
CA VAL A 52 -15.15 13.03 2.93
C VAL A 52 -13.78 13.62 2.63
N ARG A 53 -13.55 14.90 2.97
CA ARG A 53 -12.25 15.56 2.74
C ARG A 53 -11.12 14.88 3.49
N ARG A 54 -11.34 14.55 4.77
CA ARG A 54 -10.34 13.87 5.60
C ARG A 54 -10.04 12.46 5.08
N PHE A 55 -11.08 11.69 4.72
CA PHE A 55 -10.90 10.37 4.11
C PHE A 55 -10.06 10.46 2.84
N ASN A 56 -10.38 11.38 1.92
CA ASN A 56 -9.66 11.51 0.67
C ASN A 56 -8.19 11.92 0.87
N ALA A 57 -7.91 12.85 1.78
CA ALA A 57 -6.55 13.25 2.10
C ALA A 57 -5.72 12.08 2.65
N PHE A 58 -6.30 11.31 3.57
CA PHE A 58 -5.63 10.17 4.18
C PHE A 58 -5.42 9.01 3.19
N SER A 59 -6.42 8.72 2.36
CA SER A 59 -6.33 7.68 1.32
C SER A 59 -5.24 7.98 0.28
N ARG A 60 -5.05 9.26 -0.10
CA ARG A 60 -3.93 9.67 -0.96
C ARG A 60 -2.58 9.38 -0.31
N LEU A 61 -2.40 9.81 0.94
CA LEU A 61 -1.15 9.57 1.67
C LEU A 61 -0.84 8.07 1.81
N GLN A 62 -1.86 7.23 2.06
CA GLN A 62 -1.66 5.78 2.07
C GLN A 62 -1.28 5.22 0.71
N SER A 63 -1.89 5.69 -0.37
CA SER A 63 -1.55 5.29 -1.74
C SER A 63 -0.10 5.65 -2.07
N ASP A 64 0.31 6.88 -1.76
CA ASP A 64 1.67 7.37 -2.03
C ASP A 64 2.70 6.55 -1.24
N LEU A 65 2.39 6.22 0.03
CA LEU A 65 3.22 5.37 0.86
C LEU A 65 3.29 3.93 0.33
N ALA A 66 2.18 3.37 -0.14
CA ALA A 66 2.15 2.05 -0.75
C ALA A 66 2.96 2.00 -2.05
N GLU A 67 2.86 3.03 -2.90
CA GLU A 67 3.65 3.16 -4.12
C GLU A 67 5.14 3.26 -3.81
N ALA A 68 5.53 4.10 -2.84
CA ALA A 68 6.93 4.25 -2.44
C ALA A 68 7.52 2.95 -1.88
N LYS A 69 6.76 2.24 -1.04
CA LYS A 69 7.17 0.91 -0.53
C LYS A 69 7.26 -0.13 -1.64
N GLY A 70 6.33 -0.10 -2.60
CA GLY A 70 6.36 -0.97 -3.77
C GLY A 70 7.62 -0.78 -4.63
N LYS A 71 7.98 0.47 -4.92
CA LYS A 71 9.21 0.78 -5.70
C LYS A 71 10.48 0.28 -5.00
N LEU A 72 10.55 0.39 -3.68
CA LEU A 72 11.70 -0.11 -2.91
C LEU A 72 11.79 -1.64 -2.96
N ALA A 73 10.67 -2.33 -2.74
CA ALA A 73 10.61 -3.79 -2.82
C ALA A 73 11.00 -4.30 -4.23
N ASP A 74 10.49 -3.65 -5.28
CA ASP A 74 10.83 -3.98 -6.67
C ASP A 74 12.34 -3.86 -6.91
N HIS A 75 12.98 -2.78 -6.41
CA HIS A 75 14.41 -2.57 -6.57
C HIS A 75 15.25 -3.65 -5.87
N GLU A 76 14.87 -4.07 -4.65
CA GLU A 76 15.56 -5.14 -3.92
C GLU A 76 15.46 -6.50 -4.64
N VAL A 77 14.26 -6.84 -5.13
CA VAL A 77 14.04 -8.10 -5.85
C VAL A 77 14.81 -8.11 -7.18
N ILE A 78 14.81 -7.01 -7.92
CA ILE A 78 15.60 -6.86 -9.15
C ILE A 78 17.10 -6.99 -8.85
N ALA A 79 17.61 -6.39 -7.78
CA ALA A 79 19.01 -6.52 -7.38
C ALA A 79 19.39 -7.97 -7.05
N LYS A 80 18.52 -8.70 -6.33
CA LYS A 80 18.72 -10.13 -6.03
C LYS A 80 18.73 -10.98 -7.29
N ALA A 81 17.77 -10.78 -8.19
CA ALA A 81 17.71 -11.50 -9.46
C ALA A 81 18.94 -11.24 -10.34
N LYS A 82 19.42 -9.99 -10.40
CA LYS A 82 20.67 -9.65 -11.10
C LYS A 82 21.85 -10.44 -10.52
N ARG A 83 22.02 -10.47 -9.20
CA ARG A 83 23.11 -11.23 -8.56
C ARG A 83 23.03 -12.72 -8.88
N ILE A 84 21.85 -13.32 -8.82
CA ILE A 84 21.65 -14.74 -9.20
C ILE A 84 22.06 -14.98 -10.65
N LEU A 85 21.70 -14.10 -11.59
CA LEU A 85 22.07 -14.24 -13.00
C LEU A 85 23.57 -14.04 -13.22
N MET A 86 24.21 -13.15 -12.45
CA MET A 86 25.66 -12.98 -12.45
C MET A 86 26.36 -14.25 -11.98
N ASP A 87 25.93 -14.82 -10.85
CA ASP A 87 26.56 -16.00 -10.25
C ASP A 87 26.31 -17.28 -11.05
N SER A 88 25.08 -17.47 -11.57
CA SER A 88 24.69 -18.70 -12.27
C SER A 88 25.05 -18.72 -13.76
N ARG A 89 25.08 -17.57 -14.44
CA ARG A 89 25.34 -17.47 -15.89
C ARG A 89 26.59 -16.69 -16.26
N GLY A 90 27.33 -16.17 -15.28
CA GLY A 90 28.54 -15.38 -15.52
C GLY A 90 28.26 -14.03 -16.20
N PHE A 91 27.05 -13.50 -16.07
CA PHE A 91 26.70 -12.21 -16.65
C PHE A 91 27.33 -11.05 -15.88
N THR A 92 27.65 -9.98 -16.60
CA THR A 92 27.87 -8.67 -15.98
C THR A 92 26.54 -8.06 -15.54
N GLU A 93 26.58 -7.12 -14.60
CA GLU A 93 25.35 -6.46 -14.12
C GLU A 93 24.50 -5.82 -15.25
N PRO A 94 25.09 -5.12 -16.25
CA PRO A 94 24.33 -4.61 -17.39
C PRO A 94 23.67 -5.71 -18.23
N GLN A 95 24.34 -6.85 -18.42
CA GLN A 95 23.80 -8.00 -19.15
C GLN A 95 22.64 -8.64 -18.40
N ALA A 96 22.77 -8.83 -17.08
CA ALA A 96 21.72 -9.37 -16.24
C ALA A 96 20.45 -8.50 -16.29
N TYR A 97 20.60 -7.17 -16.19
CA TYR A 97 19.46 -6.26 -16.29
C TYR A 97 18.83 -6.27 -17.69
N SER A 98 19.65 -6.30 -18.74
CA SER A 98 19.18 -6.39 -20.13
C SER A 98 18.35 -7.66 -20.37
N GLU A 99 18.80 -8.80 -19.86
CA GLU A 99 18.08 -10.08 -19.98
C GLU A 99 16.76 -10.09 -19.21
N LEU A 100 16.73 -9.56 -17.97
CA LEU A 100 15.48 -9.40 -17.22
C LEU A 100 14.49 -8.51 -17.98
N ARG A 101 14.95 -7.37 -18.51
CA ARG A 101 14.12 -6.44 -19.28
C ARG A 101 13.59 -7.09 -20.57
N LYS A 102 14.45 -7.77 -21.32
CA LYS A 102 14.09 -8.46 -22.56
C LYS A 102 13.04 -9.54 -22.29
N THR A 103 13.23 -10.33 -21.24
CA THR A 103 12.28 -11.38 -20.85
C THR A 103 10.94 -10.78 -20.42
N ALA A 104 10.96 -9.68 -19.65
CA ALA A 104 9.76 -8.96 -19.24
C ALA A 104 8.97 -8.41 -20.44
N MET A 105 9.65 -7.80 -21.40
CA MET A 105 9.04 -7.31 -22.64
C MET A 105 8.43 -8.45 -23.47
N ASN A 106 9.14 -9.57 -23.63
CA ASN A 106 8.64 -10.71 -24.39
C ASN A 106 7.39 -11.36 -23.75
N GLN A 107 7.25 -11.29 -22.43
CA GLN A 107 6.11 -11.86 -21.69
C GLN A 107 5.01 -10.82 -21.39
N GLY A 108 5.19 -9.55 -21.74
CA GLY A 108 4.26 -8.48 -21.38
C GLY A 108 4.10 -8.27 -19.87
N LYS A 109 5.13 -8.57 -19.08
CA LYS A 109 5.13 -8.46 -17.60
C LYS A 109 6.04 -7.35 -17.12
N ARG A 110 5.93 -6.98 -15.84
CA ARG A 110 6.88 -6.03 -15.24
C ARG A 110 8.21 -6.73 -14.98
N ILE A 111 9.30 -5.96 -14.97
CA ILE A 111 10.65 -6.47 -14.69
C ILE A 111 10.70 -7.10 -13.28
N ALA A 112 10.02 -6.49 -12.31
CA ALA A 112 9.92 -7.00 -10.94
C ALA A 112 9.30 -8.40 -10.89
N ASP A 113 8.22 -8.65 -11.65
CA ASP A 113 7.54 -9.95 -11.69
C ASP A 113 8.47 -11.05 -12.27
N ILE A 114 9.28 -10.72 -13.28
CA ILE A 114 10.28 -11.65 -13.83
C ILE A 114 11.42 -11.87 -12.83
N ALA A 115 11.89 -10.81 -12.17
CA ALA A 115 12.93 -10.90 -11.16
C ALA A 115 12.49 -11.79 -9.98
N GLU A 116 11.25 -11.67 -9.52
CA GLU A 116 10.66 -12.52 -8.48
C GLU A 116 10.59 -13.99 -8.93
N ALA A 117 10.21 -14.25 -10.17
CA ALA A 117 10.21 -15.60 -10.74
C ALA A 117 11.64 -16.20 -10.77
N VAL A 118 12.66 -15.40 -11.12
CA VAL A 118 14.06 -15.85 -11.09
C VAL A 118 14.52 -16.17 -9.67
N VAL A 119 14.23 -15.31 -8.70
CA VAL A 119 14.57 -15.53 -7.28
C VAL A 119 13.88 -16.78 -6.74
N THR A 120 12.59 -16.95 -7.03
CA THR A 120 11.80 -18.10 -6.60
C THR A 120 12.32 -19.39 -7.21
N ALA A 121 12.60 -19.40 -8.52
CA ALA A 121 13.17 -20.56 -9.19
C ALA A 121 14.54 -20.94 -8.61
N HIS A 122 15.37 -19.96 -8.28
CA HIS A 122 16.68 -20.21 -7.66
C HIS A 122 16.55 -20.83 -6.26
N GLN A 123 15.63 -20.32 -5.43
CA GLN A 123 15.35 -20.89 -4.11
C GLN A 123 14.86 -22.34 -4.19
N LEU A 124 13.97 -22.64 -5.14
CA LEU A 124 13.43 -23.99 -5.34
C LEU A 124 14.48 -24.96 -5.91
N MET A 125 15.44 -24.48 -6.69
CA MET A 125 16.50 -25.30 -7.30
C MET A 125 17.77 -25.44 -6.43
N GLY A 126 17.72 -25.05 -5.15
CA GLY A 126 18.80 -25.30 -4.19
C GLY A 126 19.77 -24.14 -3.97
N GLY A 127 19.37 -22.90 -4.29
CA GLY A 127 20.07 -21.70 -3.83
C GLY A 127 20.02 -21.61 -2.30
N LYS A 128 21.18 -21.62 -1.64
CA LYS A 128 21.32 -21.36 -0.21
C LYS A 128 20.85 -19.95 0.16
#